data_AF-A0A7K3Z166-F1
#
_entry.id   AF-A0A7K3Z166-F1
#
_cell.length_a   1.000
_cell.length_b   1.000
_cell.length_c   1.000
_cell.angle_alpha   90.00
_cell.angle_beta   90.00
_cell.angle_gamma   90.00
#
_symmetry.space_group_name_H-M   'P 1'
#
loop_
_entity.id
_entity.type
_entity.pdbx_description
1 polymer ?
#
loop_
_entity_poly.entity_id
_entity_poly.type
_entity_poly.pdbx_seq_one_letter_code
_entity_poly.pdbx_strand_id
1 'polypeptide(L)' 'MLKIHRDICGYCGCCVSVCSEGALELIDAYLSVGETCTSCGICAKVCPLGAQEVVNEE' A
#
# COMPACT_ATOMS: atom_id res chain seq x y z
N MET A 1 5.48 -7.03 6.99
CA MET A 1 4.39 -7.13 6.00
C MET A 1 3.66 -5.81 5.84
N LEU A 2 3.07 -5.54 4.67
CA LEU A 2 2.21 -4.37 4.44
C LEU A 2 0.74 -4.73 4.66
N LYS A 3 0.07 -4.06 5.59
CA LYS A 3 -1.37 -4.19 5.86
C LYS A 3 -2.14 -3.05 5.20
N ILE A 4 -3.28 -3.38 4.58
CA ILE A 4 -4.17 -2.41 3.93
C ILE A 4 -5.54 -2.45 4.60
N HIS A 5 -5.97 -1.32 5.14
CA HIS A 5 -7.31 -1.09 5.68
C HIS A 5 -8.26 -0.72 4.54
N ARG A 6 -8.90 -1.73 3.94
CA ARG A 6 -9.75 -1.59 2.75
C ARG A 6 -11.03 -0.78 3.00
N ASP A 7 -11.46 -0.70 4.25
CA ASP A 7 -12.55 0.13 4.74
C ASP A 7 -12.19 1.63 4.77
N ILE A 8 -10.91 1.97 4.86
CA ILE A 8 -10.38 3.34 4.85
C ILE A 8 -9.81 3.71 3.48
N CYS A 9 -9.31 2.74 2.72
CA CYS A 9 -8.68 2.96 1.42
C CYS A 9 -9.68 3.53 0.40
N GLY A 10 -9.44 4.76 -0.05
CA GLY A 10 -10.22 5.41 -1.11
C GLY A 10 -9.81 5.05 -2.54
N TYR A 11 -8.93 4.06 -2.73
CA TYR A 11 -8.48 3.58 -4.05
C TYR A 11 -7.96 4.69 -4.99
N CYS A 12 -7.28 5.70 -4.43
CA CYS A 12 -6.79 6.85 -5.21
C CYS A 12 -5.51 6.59 -6.03
N GLY A 13 -4.79 5.49 -5.74
CA GLY A 13 -3.55 5.14 -6.44
C GLY A 13 -2.27 5.88 -6.00
N CYS A 14 -2.32 6.78 -5.01
CA CYS A 14 -1.10 7.49 -4.53
C CYS A 14 0.02 6.55 -4.06
N CYS A 15 -0.33 5.39 -3.51
CA CYS A 15 0.65 4.40 -3.06
C CYS A 15 1.35 3.70 -4.24
N VAL A 16 0.62 3.47 -5.35
CA VAL A 16 1.16 2.87 -6.58
C VAL A 16 2.21 3.79 -7.21
N SER A 17 1.95 5.10 -7.27
CA SER A 17 2.86 6.05 -7.91
C SER A 17 4.19 6.25 -7.19
N VAL A 18 4.29 5.93 -5.90
CA VAL A 18 5.50 6.10 -5.10
C VAL A 18 6.26 4.79 -4.84
N CYS A 19 5.71 3.64 -5.28
CA CYS A 19 6.33 2.35 -5.02
C CYS A 19 7.53 2.13 -5.95
N SER A 20 8.75 2.23 -5.42
CA SER A 20 9.99 2.01 -6.19
C SER A 20 10.09 0.62 -6.80
N GLU A 21 9.58 -0.38 -6.08
CA GLU A 21 9.64 -1.80 -6.48
C GLU A 21 8.52 -2.20 -7.45
N GLY A 22 7.59 -1.29 -7.77
CA GLY A 22 6.40 -1.62 -8.55
C GLY A 22 5.52 -2.70 -7.92
N ALA A 23 5.59 -2.88 -6.60
CA ALA A 23 4.92 -3.96 -5.88
C ALA A 23 3.43 -3.71 -5.62
N LEU A 24 2.92 -2.51 -5.91
CA LEU A 24 1.53 -2.15 -5.67
C LEU A 24 0.83 -1.94 -7.00
N GLU A 25 -0.32 -2.58 -7.18
CA GLU A 25 -1.15 -2.44 -8.37
C GLU A 25 -2.59 -2.14 -7.95
N LEU A 26 -3.19 -1.15 -8.62
CA LEU A 26 -4.58 -0.77 -8.40
C LEU A 26 -5.40 -1.20 -9.62
N ILE A 27 -6.33 -2.14 -9.39
CA ILE A 27 -7.27 -2.63 -10.39
C ILE A 27 -8.66 -2.22 -9.92
N ASP A 28 -9.26 -1.23 -10.60
CA ASP A 28 -10.51 -0.57 -10.18
C ASP A 28 -10.48 -0.15 -8.68
N ALA A 29 -11.32 -0.77 -7.86
CA ALA A 29 -11.41 -0.54 -6.42
C ALA A 29 -10.72 -1.66 -5.61
N TYR A 30 -9.62 -2.21 -6.14
CA TYR A 30 -8.85 -3.25 -5.48
C TYR A 30 -7.35 -2.96 -5.56
N LEU A 31 -6.73 -2.70 -4.41
CA LEU A 31 -5.28 -2.60 -4.28
C LEU A 31 -4.69 -3.97 -3.98
N SER A 32 -3.76 -4.43 -4.82
CA SER A 32 -2.98 -5.66 -4.64
C SER A 32 -1.55 -5.34 -4.21
N VAL A 33 -0.92 -6.28 -3.51
CA VAL A 33 0.47 -6.21 -3.08
C VAL A 33 1.19 -7.45 -3.62
N GLY A 34 2.21 -7.22 -4.45
CA GLY A 34 3.06 -8.26 -5.01
C GLY A 34 4.20 -8.68 -4.08
N GLU A 35 4.85 -9.79 -4.44
CA GLU A 35 5.94 -10.40 -3.66
C GLU A 35 7.21 -9.53 -3.61
N THR A 36 7.37 -8.59 -4.54
CA THR A 36 8.50 -7.63 -4.55
C THR A 36 8.37 -6.54 -3.47
N CYS A 37 7.30 -6.54 -2.68
CA CYS A 37 7.11 -5.58 -1.59
C CYS A 37 8.15 -5.77 -0.48
N THR A 38 9.05 -4.81 -0.32
CA THR A 38 10.09 -4.82 0.73
C THR A 38 9.60 -4.28 2.07
N SER A 39 8.30 -3.95 2.21
CA SER A 39 7.74 -3.30 3.40
C SER A 39 8.45 -2.00 3.80
N CYS A 40 8.96 -1.22 2.83
CA CYS A 40 9.72 0.02 3.08
C CYS A 40 8.91 1.16 3.75
N GLY A 41 7.56 1.10 3.68
CA GLY A 41 6.65 2.01 4.38
C GLY A 41 6.43 3.38 3.73
N ILE A 42 6.99 3.65 2.54
CA ILE A 42 6.76 4.91 1.82
C ILE A 42 5.27 5.09 1.46
N CYS A 43 4.62 4.02 1.00
CA CYS A 43 3.20 4.01 0.66
C CYS A 43 2.29 4.34 1.86
N ALA A 44 2.65 3.87 3.07
CA ALA A 44 1.95 4.20 4.31
C ALA A 44 2.08 5.69 4.66
N LYS A 45 3.28 6.25 4.51
CA LYS A 45 3.54 7.68 4.81
C LYS A 45 2.83 8.64 3.86
N VAL A 46 2.72 8.29 2.58
CA VAL A 46 2.07 9.16 1.58
C VAL A 46 0.54 9.03 1.59
N CYS A 47 -0.01 7.99 2.21
CA CYS A 47 -1.45 7.74 2.16
C CYS A 47 -2.22 8.85 2.90
N PRO A 48 -3.00 9.70 2.21
CA PRO A 48 -3.67 10.83 2.85
C PRO A 48 -4.79 10.40 3.81
N LEU A 49 -5.26 9.16 3.68
CA LEU A 49 -6.29 8.57 4.53
C LEU A 49 -5.71 7.72 5.66
N GLY A 50 -4.39 7.50 5.70
CA GLY A 50 -3.77 6.60 6.68
C GLY A 50 -4.21 5.13 6.53
N ALA A 51 -4.55 4.68 5.33
CA ALA A 51 -5.14 3.37 5.08
C ALA A 51 -4.13 2.20 5.06
N GLN A 52 -2.84 2.45 5.29
CA GLN A 52 -1.78 1.44 5.16
C GLN A 52 -0.81 1.50 6.33
N GLU A 53 -0.34 0.34 6.76
CA GLU A 53 0.59 0.18 7.88
C GLU A 53 1.62 -0.90 7.57
N VAL A 54 2.88 -0.67 7.94
CA VAL A 54 3.90 -1.72 7.94
C VAL A 54 3.91 -2.36 9.31
N VAL A 55 3.59 -3.65 9.35
CA VAL A 55 3.59 -4.46 10.57
C VAL A 55 4.77 -5.43 10.55
N ASN A 56 5.41 -5.62 11.70
CA ASN A 56 6.39 -6.67 11.91
C ASN A 56 5.67 -7.91 12.43
N GLU A 57 6.01 -9.08 11.91
CA GLU A 57 5.54 -10.36 12.47
C GLU A 57 6.32 -10.60 13.77
N GLU A 58 5.62 -10.60 14.91
CA GLU A 58 6.09 -11.23 16.16
C GLU A 58 5.62 -12.69 16.21
#